data_AF-A0A540UR08-F1
#
_entry.id   AF-A0A540UR08-F1
#
_cell.length_a   1.000
_cell.length_b   1.000
_cell.length_c   1.000
_cell.angle_alpha   90.00
_cell.angle_beta   90.00
_cell.angle_gamma   90.00
#
_symmetry.space_group_name_H-M   'P 1'
#
loop_
_entity.id
_entity.type
_entity.pdbx_description
1 polymer ?
#
loop_
_entity_poly.entity_id
_entity_poly.type
_entity_poly.pdbx_seq_one_letter_code
_entity_poly.pdbx_strand_id
1 'polypeptide(L)'
;MKLKNAKIQDFAKKMKDITIILGHNGSGKTSYLKSLFAPLATSPQGKQSLFISDSYIINSGQIIRYFIDNTDIDSLESKAIKKQQLQHLNTMIQNEYTNLEYTIVDYDSFTEIFGEDSSEVELLFDEYSKELQFFYIKVTDASGIEYTSLDMGRGEYLSIAYFILFREEVKDKRIFIDEPCNYLSYFSLQNFVKLLIVSSGNEKNEFCLTTNNLDIIDILENYSVEPKIIFNYPGSPKKISKQDYQEVFCERYEIGRVERNIIFVEDVLARKFVSKLFPENHVIHLDGEGSLAIVEKFINLIGPRSDYIRNQQLKKMKIIYDGNNGDKENRLPFEDIESYLNSNFENFVDGPISESIKYKIELNINQLEKHDAYRKNLKLLNITEEQCIDYLVSKFKDGEWYEHISRYLHS
;
A
#
# COMPACT_ATOMS: atom_id res chain seq x y z
N MET A 1 -13.84 -17.97 -4.43
CA MET A 1 -13.37 -18.52 -3.12
C MET A 1 -12.57 -17.42 -2.44
N LYS A 2 -13.07 -16.79 -1.37
CA LYS A 2 -12.19 -16.08 -0.44
C LYS A 2 -11.14 -17.11 -0.03
N LEU A 3 -9.88 -16.97 -0.45
CA LEU A 3 -8.81 -17.84 0.05
C LEU A 3 -8.76 -17.56 1.55
N LYS A 4 -9.41 -18.43 2.34
CA LYS A 4 -9.40 -18.31 3.80
C LYS A 4 -7.93 -18.21 4.19
N ASN A 5 -7.57 -17.28 5.08
CA ASN A 5 -6.19 -17.08 5.51
C ASN A 5 -5.49 -18.41 5.89
N ALA A 6 -6.24 -19.40 6.39
CA ALA A 6 -5.77 -20.77 6.61
C ALA A 6 -5.12 -21.44 5.38
N LYS A 7 -5.70 -21.32 4.18
CA LYS A 7 -5.11 -21.89 2.95
C LYS A 7 -3.81 -21.18 2.57
N ILE A 8 -3.73 -19.87 2.77
CA ILE A 8 -2.49 -19.11 2.52
C ILE A 8 -1.40 -19.53 3.50
N GLN A 9 -1.75 -19.75 4.78
CA GLN A 9 -0.82 -20.27 5.78
C GLN A 9 -0.27 -21.65 5.41
N ASP A 10 -1.04 -22.51 4.76
CA ASP A 10 -0.53 -23.81 4.28
C ASP A 10 0.45 -23.67 3.11
N PHE A 11 0.31 -22.65 2.26
CA PHE A 11 1.32 -22.32 1.25
C PHE A 11 2.54 -21.64 1.86
N ALA A 12 2.36 -20.79 2.87
CA ALA A 12 3.44 -20.12 3.60
C ALA A 12 4.42 -21.14 4.20
N LYS A 13 3.93 -22.25 4.77
CA LYS A 13 4.76 -23.36 5.27
C LYS A 13 5.64 -24.03 4.20
N LYS A 14 5.29 -23.87 2.91
CA LYS A 14 6.00 -24.46 1.76
C LYS A 14 6.91 -23.45 1.04
N MET A 15 6.87 -22.18 1.42
CA MET A 15 7.60 -21.10 0.77
C MET A 15 9.11 -21.31 0.87
N LYS A 16 9.83 -21.18 -0.25
CA LYS A 16 11.24 -21.59 -0.40
C LYS A 16 12.27 -20.45 -0.29
N ASP A 17 12.09 -19.54 0.67
CA ASP A 17 12.84 -18.28 0.86
C ASP A 17 12.28 -17.07 0.10
N ILE A 18 12.14 -15.97 0.83
CA ILE A 18 11.93 -14.62 0.33
C ILE A 18 12.99 -13.71 0.94
N THR A 19 13.68 -12.94 0.10
CA THR A 19 14.67 -11.96 0.52
C THR A 19 14.14 -10.55 0.27
N ILE A 20 14.25 -9.68 1.26
CA ILE A 20 13.84 -8.29 1.17
C ILE A 20 15.06 -7.41 1.41
N ILE A 21 15.42 -6.62 0.39
CA ILE A 21 16.45 -5.59 0.46
C ILE A 21 15.76 -4.27 0.81
N LEU A 22 15.90 -3.87 2.07
CA LEU A 22 15.26 -2.70 2.65
C LEU A 22 16.20 -1.49 2.66
N GLY A 23 15.68 -0.30 2.41
CA GLY A 23 16.44 0.96 2.54
C GLY A 23 15.73 2.16 1.91
N HIS A 24 16.21 3.36 2.22
CA HIS A 24 15.63 4.60 1.70
C HIS A 24 15.90 4.78 0.18
N ASN A 25 15.18 5.72 -0.44
CA ASN A 25 15.44 6.10 -1.83
C ASN A 25 16.87 6.64 -1.96
N GLY A 26 17.58 6.23 -3.02
CA GLY A 26 18.99 6.59 -3.21
C GLY A 26 20.02 5.80 -2.39
N SER A 27 19.61 4.80 -1.58
CA SER A 27 20.56 3.95 -0.85
C SER A 27 21.35 2.97 -1.75
N GLY A 28 20.95 2.78 -3.01
CA GLY A 28 21.58 1.84 -3.94
C GLY A 28 20.97 0.44 -3.97
N LYS A 29 19.72 0.27 -3.51
CA LYS A 29 19.04 -1.05 -3.43
C LYS A 29 18.96 -1.74 -4.79
N THR A 30 18.54 -0.99 -5.81
CA THR A 30 18.48 -1.45 -7.20
C THR A 30 19.83 -1.95 -7.69
N SER A 31 20.90 -1.18 -7.46
CA SER A 31 22.26 -1.57 -7.84
C SER A 31 22.69 -2.86 -7.15
N TYR A 32 22.36 -3.01 -5.86
CA TYR A 32 22.64 -4.23 -5.13
C TYR A 32 21.82 -5.42 -5.65
N LEU A 33 20.52 -5.25 -5.90
CA LEU A 33 19.66 -6.27 -6.49
C LEU A 33 20.20 -6.74 -7.85
N LYS A 34 20.59 -5.81 -8.73
CA LYS A 34 21.24 -6.09 -10.02
C LYS A 34 22.55 -6.86 -9.84
N SER A 35 23.36 -6.53 -8.83
CA SER A 35 24.61 -7.26 -8.54
C SER A 35 24.38 -8.72 -8.10
N LEU A 36 23.22 -9.02 -7.48
CA LEU A 36 22.82 -10.39 -7.14
C LEU A 36 22.30 -11.15 -8.36
N PHE A 37 21.68 -10.44 -9.31
CA PHE A 37 21.11 -11.02 -10.53
C PHE A 37 22.18 -11.30 -11.62
N ALA A 38 23.08 -10.35 -11.89
CA ALA A 38 24.02 -10.41 -13.02
C ALA A 38 24.87 -11.70 -13.11
N PRO A 39 25.41 -12.26 -12.00
CA PRO A 39 26.14 -13.52 -12.07
C PRO A 39 25.26 -14.71 -12.48
N LEU A 40 23.96 -14.66 -12.16
CA LEU A 40 23.00 -15.74 -12.47
C LEU A 40 22.52 -15.67 -13.92
N ALA A 41 22.45 -14.47 -14.50
CA ALA A 41 22.11 -14.29 -15.90
C ALA A 41 23.19 -14.88 -16.83
N THR A 42 24.46 -14.76 -16.44
CA THR A 42 25.62 -15.17 -17.27
C THR A 42 26.05 -16.63 -17.07
N SER A 43 25.65 -17.28 -15.98
CA SER A 43 26.00 -18.67 -15.67
C SER A 43 24.75 -19.46 -15.25
N PRO A 44 23.98 -20.01 -16.20
CA PRO A 44 22.69 -20.65 -15.95
C PRO A 44 22.77 -22.02 -15.24
N GLN A 45 23.86 -22.32 -14.52
CA GLN A 45 23.90 -23.49 -13.64
C GLN A 45 22.92 -23.30 -12.48
N GLY A 46 21.72 -23.85 -12.63
CA GLY A 46 20.67 -23.84 -11.61
C GLY A 46 19.33 -23.38 -12.14
N LYS A 47 18.56 -22.73 -11.25
CA LYS A 47 17.21 -22.24 -11.52
C LYS A 47 17.25 -20.98 -12.38
N GLN A 48 16.42 -20.90 -13.42
CA GLN A 48 16.32 -19.70 -14.26
C GLN A 48 15.94 -18.48 -13.42
N SER A 49 16.52 -17.33 -13.74
CA SER A 49 16.27 -16.07 -13.04
C SER A 49 15.52 -15.10 -13.95
N LEU A 50 14.71 -14.22 -13.35
CA LEU A 50 13.97 -13.16 -14.03
C LEU A 50 14.18 -11.86 -13.25
N PHE A 51 14.42 -10.75 -13.96
CA PHE A 51 14.53 -9.42 -13.34
C PHE A 51 13.39 -8.52 -13.81
N ILE A 52 12.59 -8.03 -12.86
CA ILE A 52 11.50 -7.08 -13.09
C ILE A 52 11.94 -5.74 -12.51
N SER A 53 12.18 -4.76 -13.38
CA SER A 53 12.57 -3.41 -12.99
C SER A 53 11.39 -2.61 -12.42
N ASP A 54 11.70 -1.52 -11.73
CA ASP A 54 10.73 -0.52 -11.30
C ASP A 54 10.05 0.19 -12.48
N SER A 55 10.75 0.27 -13.62
CA SER A 55 10.24 0.77 -14.90
C SER A 55 9.22 -0.15 -15.57
N TYR A 56 9.06 -1.40 -15.13
CA TYR A 56 8.18 -2.38 -15.79
C TYR A 56 6.77 -1.84 -16.03
N ILE A 57 6.18 -1.14 -15.05
CA ILE A 57 4.84 -0.54 -15.14
C ILE A 57 4.74 0.59 -16.18
N ILE A 58 5.83 1.34 -16.38
CA ILE A 58 5.88 2.45 -17.34
C ILE A 58 6.08 1.87 -18.74
N ASN A 59 7.09 1.01 -18.88
CA ASN A 59 7.44 0.37 -20.13
C ASN A 59 6.28 -0.47 -20.67
N SER A 60 5.55 -1.18 -19.79
CA SER A 60 4.41 -1.98 -20.21
C SER A 60 3.34 -1.15 -20.90
N GLY A 61 2.99 0.02 -20.35
CA GLY A 61 2.00 0.90 -20.98
C GLY A 61 2.47 1.44 -22.33
N GLN A 62 3.76 1.77 -22.46
CA GLN A 62 4.34 2.29 -23.69
C GLN A 62 4.44 1.22 -24.78
N ILE A 63 4.92 0.02 -24.44
CA ILE A 63 5.04 -1.12 -25.36
C ILE A 63 3.67 -1.51 -25.90
N ILE A 64 2.68 -1.70 -25.01
CA ILE A 64 1.32 -2.09 -25.41
C ILE A 64 0.67 -1.01 -26.28
N ARG A 65 0.80 0.27 -25.91
CA ARG A 65 0.24 1.36 -26.71
C ARG A 65 0.89 1.45 -28.09
N TYR A 66 2.22 1.39 -28.16
CA TYR A 66 2.94 1.42 -29.42
C TYR A 66 2.52 0.27 -30.33
N PHE A 67 2.41 -0.94 -29.77
CA PHE A 67 1.98 -2.11 -30.52
C PHE A 67 0.59 -1.92 -31.12
N ILE A 68 -0.38 -1.44 -30.33
CA ILE A 68 -1.76 -1.19 -30.78
C ILE A 68 -1.85 -0.08 -31.82
N ASP A 69 -1.08 1.00 -31.64
CA ASP A 69 -1.11 2.15 -32.55
C ASP A 69 -0.53 1.81 -33.93
N ASN A 70 0.33 0.78 -34.02
CA ASN A 70 1.07 0.45 -35.23
C ASN A 70 0.77 -0.96 -35.78
N THR A 71 0.00 -1.79 -35.08
CA THR A 71 -0.33 -3.16 -35.50
C THR A 71 -1.67 -3.60 -34.91
N ASP A 72 -2.31 -4.56 -35.58
CA ASP A 72 -3.51 -5.22 -35.05
C ASP A 72 -3.13 -6.17 -33.90
N ILE A 73 -3.45 -5.78 -32.67
CA ILE A 73 -3.19 -6.61 -31.48
C ILE A 73 -3.98 -7.92 -31.48
N ASP A 74 -5.09 -7.99 -32.22
CA ASP A 74 -5.88 -9.21 -32.36
C ASP A 74 -5.20 -10.24 -33.28
N SER A 75 -4.06 -9.90 -33.89
CA SER A 75 -3.19 -10.86 -34.58
C SER A 75 -2.42 -11.78 -33.63
N LEU A 76 -2.27 -11.39 -32.36
CA LEU A 76 -1.61 -12.17 -31.33
C LEU A 76 -2.61 -13.07 -30.58
N GLU A 77 -2.14 -14.20 -30.06
CA GLU A 77 -2.97 -15.13 -29.30
C GLU A 77 -3.42 -14.50 -27.96
N SER A 78 -4.74 -14.45 -27.75
CA SER A 78 -5.35 -14.06 -26.48
C SER A 78 -5.68 -15.28 -25.63
N LYS A 79 -5.43 -15.18 -24.31
CA LYS A 79 -5.74 -16.20 -23.31
C LYS A 79 -6.81 -15.68 -22.35
N ALA A 80 -7.81 -16.51 -22.07
CA ALA A 80 -8.83 -16.20 -21.06
C ALA A 80 -8.42 -16.71 -19.67
N ILE A 81 -8.60 -15.87 -18.64
CA ILE A 81 -8.43 -16.29 -17.25
C ILE A 81 -9.62 -17.13 -16.82
N LYS A 82 -9.36 -18.32 -16.24
CA LYS A 82 -10.44 -19.23 -15.83
C LYS A 82 -11.27 -18.57 -14.74
N LYS A 83 -12.59 -18.79 -14.76
CA LYS A 83 -13.55 -18.24 -13.77
C LYS A 83 -13.12 -18.42 -12.30
N GLN A 84 -12.47 -19.54 -11.96
CA GLN A 84 -11.96 -19.77 -10.60
C GLN A 84 -10.76 -18.89 -10.23
N GLN A 85 -9.89 -18.58 -11.20
CA GLN A 85 -8.75 -17.66 -11.04
C GLN A 85 -9.24 -16.21 -10.98
N LEU A 86 -10.22 -15.84 -11.81
CA LEU A 86 -10.80 -14.49 -11.84
C LEU A 86 -11.36 -14.07 -10.47
N GLN A 87 -12.01 -14.98 -9.74
CA GLN A 87 -12.47 -14.71 -8.38
C GLN A 87 -11.34 -14.33 -7.40
N HIS A 88 -10.14 -14.90 -7.58
CA HIS A 88 -8.99 -14.54 -6.75
C HIS A 88 -8.48 -13.15 -7.13
N LEU A 89 -8.35 -12.89 -8.42
CA LEU A 89 -7.94 -11.58 -8.93
C LEU A 89 -8.89 -10.48 -8.45
N ASN A 90 -10.21 -10.66 -8.59
CA ASN A 90 -11.24 -9.74 -8.10
C ASN A 90 -11.06 -9.36 -6.62
N THR A 91 -10.61 -10.31 -5.79
CA THR A 91 -10.30 -10.04 -4.38
C THR A 91 -9.04 -9.18 -4.24
N MET A 92 -8.04 -9.36 -5.11
CA MET A 92 -6.79 -8.60 -5.12
C MET A 92 -7.01 -7.12 -5.45
N ILE A 93 -7.84 -6.84 -6.45
CA ILE A 93 -8.10 -5.50 -6.97
C ILE A 93 -9.36 -4.85 -6.41
N GLN A 94 -10.12 -5.55 -5.56
CA GLN A 94 -11.43 -5.11 -5.04
C GLN A 94 -12.41 -4.71 -6.16
N ASN A 95 -12.34 -5.40 -7.29
CA ASN A 95 -13.19 -5.18 -8.46
C ASN A 95 -13.94 -6.46 -8.80
N GLU A 96 -15.07 -6.37 -9.49
CA GLU A 96 -15.91 -7.52 -9.82
C GLU A 96 -15.89 -7.80 -11.33
N TYR A 97 -14.77 -8.30 -11.83
CA TYR A 97 -14.72 -8.75 -13.23
C TYR A 97 -15.53 -10.03 -13.44
N THR A 98 -16.29 -10.04 -14.53
CA THR A 98 -17.03 -11.20 -15.02
C THR A 98 -16.26 -11.94 -16.10
N ASN A 99 -15.44 -11.23 -16.88
CA ASN A 99 -14.49 -11.79 -17.84
C ASN A 99 -13.13 -11.06 -17.77
N LEU A 100 -12.06 -11.79 -18.07
CA LEU A 100 -10.73 -11.20 -18.28
C LEU A 100 -9.96 -12.05 -19.30
N GLU A 101 -9.47 -11.36 -20.33
CA GLU A 101 -8.62 -11.90 -21.38
C GLU A 101 -7.33 -11.10 -21.44
N TYR A 102 -6.22 -11.77 -21.76
CA TYR A 102 -4.94 -11.12 -21.92
C TYR A 102 -4.19 -11.64 -23.14
N THR A 103 -3.56 -10.71 -23.84
CA THR A 103 -2.64 -10.96 -24.95
C THR A 103 -1.24 -10.67 -24.46
N ILE A 104 -0.31 -11.59 -24.75
CA ILE A 104 1.10 -11.45 -24.38
C ILE A 104 1.82 -10.70 -25.49
N VAL A 105 2.54 -9.65 -25.13
CA VAL A 105 3.51 -8.96 -25.99
C VAL A 105 4.87 -9.14 -25.34
N ASP A 106 5.77 -9.89 -25.97
CA ASP A 106 7.16 -10.04 -25.57
C ASP A 106 8.10 -9.50 -26.65
N TYR A 107 9.39 -9.47 -26.35
CA TYR A 107 10.41 -8.94 -27.26
C TYR A 107 10.42 -9.67 -28.61
N ASP A 108 10.32 -10.99 -28.61
CA ASP A 108 10.34 -11.81 -29.82
C ASP A 108 9.12 -11.50 -30.69
N SER A 109 7.92 -11.46 -30.10
CA SER A 109 6.69 -11.10 -30.81
C SER A 109 6.74 -9.66 -31.35
N PHE A 110 7.34 -8.73 -30.61
CA PHE A 110 7.49 -7.34 -31.03
C PHE A 110 8.47 -7.20 -32.19
N THR A 111 9.63 -7.83 -32.10
CA THR A 111 10.69 -7.76 -33.13
C THR A 111 10.34 -8.55 -34.40
N GLU A 112 9.53 -9.60 -34.31
CA GLU A 112 8.97 -10.29 -35.49
C GLU A 112 8.13 -9.36 -36.37
N ILE A 113 7.41 -8.41 -35.74
CA ILE A 113 6.48 -7.51 -36.41
C ILE A 113 7.17 -6.23 -36.88
N PHE A 114 7.96 -5.60 -36.01
CA PHE A 114 8.57 -4.28 -36.27
C PHE A 114 10.03 -4.35 -36.76
N GLY A 115 10.66 -5.51 -36.66
CA GLY A 115 12.08 -5.71 -36.94
C GLY A 115 12.99 -5.37 -35.75
N GLU A 116 14.05 -6.15 -35.57
CA GLU A 116 15.01 -5.96 -34.46
C GLU A 116 15.78 -4.64 -34.54
N ASP A 117 16.03 -4.14 -35.76
CA ASP A 117 16.76 -2.88 -36.02
C ASP A 117 15.88 -1.61 -35.89
N SER A 118 14.63 -1.75 -35.45
CA SER A 118 13.73 -0.61 -35.23
C SER A 118 14.26 0.25 -34.07
N SER A 119 14.31 1.58 -34.28
CA SER A 119 14.69 2.55 -33.25
C SER A 119 13.82 2.46 -32.00
N GLU A 120 12.59 2.00 -32.15
CA GLU A 120 11.60 1.87 -31.09
C GLU A 120 11.91 0.69 -30.18
N VAL A 121 12.52 -0.38 -30.69
CA VAL A 121 12.96 -1.52 -29.87
C VAL A 121 13.98 -1.06 -28.83
N GLU A 122 14.96 -0.25 -29.21
CA GLU A 122 15.96 0.30 -28.28
C GLU A 122 15.35 1.29 -27.28
N LEU A 123 14.30 2.02 -27.67
CA LEU A 123 13.63 2.99 -26.81
C LEU A 123 12.69 2.33 -25.79
N LEU A 124 12.01 1.25 -26.19
CA LEU A 124 10.96 0.61 -25.40
C LEU A 124 11.49 -0.55 -24.56
N PHE A 125 12.55 -1.24 -25.00
CA PHE A 125 13.12 -2.39 -24.30
C PHE A 125 14.53 -2.11 -23.77
N ASP A 126 14.62 -1.92 -22.45
CA ASP A 126 15.90 -2.02 -21.73
C ASP A 126 16.41 -3.47 -21.65
N GLU A 127 17.68 -3.64 -21.23
CA GLU A 127 18.35 -4.95 -21.16
C GLU A 127 17.60 -6.02 -20.34
N TYR A 128 16.82 -5.63 -19.32
CA TYR A 128 16.06 -6.56 -18.48
C TYR A 128 14.68 -6.85 -19.05
N SER A 129 14.07 -5.86 -19.69
CA SER A 129 12.73 -5.94 -20.25
C SER A 129 12.62 -6.89 -21.45
N LYS A 130 13.72 -7.18 -22.13
CA LYS A 130 13.74 -8.14 -23.26
C LYS A 130 13.35 -9.55 -22.85
N GLU A 131 13.56 -9.94 -21.60
CA GLU A 131 13.18 -11.26 -21.07
C GLU A 131 11.78 -11.25 -20.41
N LEU A 132 11.09 -10.11 -20.41
CA LEU A 132 9.80 -9.94 -19.76
C LEU A 132 8.64 -10.06 -20.75
N GLN A 133 7.50 -10.47 -20.20
CA GLN A 133 6.22 -10.46 -20.88
C GLN A 133 5.42 -9.22 -20.46
N PHE A 134 4.80 -8.58 -21.43
CA PHE A 134 3.88 -7.45 -21.27
C PHE A 134 2.47 -7.91 -21.64
N PHE A 135 1.45 -7.31 -21.03
CA PHE A 135 0.08 -7.81 -21.15
C PHE A 135 -0.84 -6.71 -21.64
N TYR A 136 -1.46 -6.92 -22.79
CA TYR A 136 -2.68 -6.20 -23.14
C TYR A 136 -3.86 -6.94 -22.52
N ILE A 137 -4.62 -6.26 -21.67
CA ILE A 137 -5.67 -6.89 -20.88
C ILE A 137 -7.01 -6.30 -21.31
N LYS A 138 -7.99 -7.16 -21.61
CA LYS A 138 -9.40 -6.81 -21.82
C LYS A 138 -10.22 -7.36 -20.66
N VAL A 139 -11.05 -6.52 -20.05
CA VAL A 139 -11.93 -6.94 -18.93
C VAL A 139 -13.37 -6.56 -19.21
N THR A 140 -14.28 -7.35 -18.63
CA THR A 140 -15.70 -7.00 -18.51
C THR A 140 -16.04 -6.96 -17.03
N ASP A 141 -16.57 -5.84 -16.53
CA ASP A 141 -16.98 -5.72 -15.13
C ASP A 141 -18.36 -6.35 -14.86
N ALA A 142 -18.83 -6.25 -13.61
CA ALA A 142 -20.14 -6.78 -13.19
C ALA A 142 -21.33 -6.00 -13.77
N SER A 143 -21.11 -4.75 -14.20
CA SER A 143 -22.10 -3.90 -14.85
C SER A 143 -22.19 -4.19 -16.36
N GLY A 144 -21.26 -4.99 -16.90
CA GLY A 144 -21.13 -5.27 -18.33
C GLY A 144 -20.33 -4.22 -19.11
N ILE A 145 -19.61 -3.34 -18.42
CA ILE A 145 -18.71 -2.37 -19.05
C ILE A 145 -17.41 -3.07 -19.43
N GLU A 146 -17.01 -2.89 -20.69
CA GLU A 146 -15.76 -3.41 -21.22
C GLU A 146 -14.72 -2.29 -21.32
N TYR A 147 -13.49 -2.58 -20.90
CA TYR A 147 -12.36 -1.66 -21.01
C TYR A 147 -11.03 -2.43 -21.01
N THR A 148 -9.95 -1.71 -21.25
CA THR A 148 -8.65 -2.31 -21.53
C THR A 148 -7.57 -1.86 -20.55
N SER A 149 -6.38 -2.47 -20.62
CA SER A 149 -5.19 -2.03 -19.89
C SER A 149 -4.77 -0.59 -20.21
N LEU A 150 -5.25 0.00 -21.31
CA LEU A 150 -5.00 1.41 -21.63
C LEU A 150 -5.84 2.37 -20.77
N ASP A 151 -6.97 1.88 -20.24
CA ASP A 151 -7.92 2.64 -19.42
C ASP A 151 -7.70 2.42 -17.91
N MET A 152 -6.98 1.36 -17.55
CA MET A 152 -6.71 0.97 -16.16
C MET A 152 -5.81 1.95 -15.43
N GLY A 153 -6.09 2.14 -14.14
CA GLY A 153 -5.13 2.78 -13.23
C GLY A 153 -3.87 1.92 -13.06
N ARG A 154 -2.71 2.56 -12.83
CA ARG A 154 -1.42 1.85 -12.70
C ARG A 154 -1.44 0.72 -11.67
N GLY A 155 -2.05 0.96 -10.51
CA GLY A 155 -2.14 -0.05 -9.44
C GLY A 155 -3.03 -1.24 -9.78
N GLU A 156 -4.11 -1.02 -10.54
CA GLU A 156 -5.01 -2.07 -11.04
C GLU A 156 -4.27 -2.93 -12.08
N TYR A 157 -3.69 -2.28 -13.10
CA TYR A 157 -2.90 -2.97 -14.11
C TYR A 157 -1.76 -3.78 -13.49
N LEU A 158 -0.97 -3.19 -12.60
CA LEU A 158 0.17 -3.87 -11.97
C LEU A 158 -0.27 -5.09 -11.16
N SER A 159 -1.41 -4.99 -10.48
CA SER A 159 -1.99 -6.11 -9.72
C SER A 159 -2.37 -7.27 -10.63
N ILE A 160 -2.99 -6.98 -11.78
CA ILE A 160 -3.38 -8.00 -12.78
C ILE A 160 -2.14 -8.58 -13.46
N ALA A 161 -1.18 -7.74 -13.87
CA ALA A 161 0.05 -8.18 -14.53
C ALA A 161 0.87 -9.11 -13.63
N TYR A 162 1.07 -8.76 -12.36
CA TYR A 162 1.74 -9.67 -11.42
C TYR A 162 0.97 -10.96 -11.21
N PHE A 163 -0.37 -10.90 -11.14
CA PHE A 163 -1.19 -12.09 -11.02
C PHE A 163 -0.99 -13.04 -12.21
N ILE A 164 -1.06 -12.53 -13.44
CA ILE A 164 -0.85 -13.33 -14.65
C ILE A 164 0.58 -13.89 -14.64
N LEU A 165 1.58 -13.02 -14.44
CA LEU A 165 2.99 -13.39 -14.51
C LEU A 165 3.35 -14.48 -13.49
N PHE A 166 3.01 -14.32 -12.22
CA PHE A 166 3.46 -15.24 -11.15
C PHE A 166 2.61 -16.50 -10.98
N ARG A 167 1.44 -16.53 -11.62
CA ARG A 167 0.50 -17.64 -11.47
C ARG A 167 0.37 -18.47 -12.74
N GLU A 168 0.32 -17.81 -13.89
CA GLU A 168 0.05 -18.47 -15.16
C GLU A 168 1.34 -18.71 -15.95
N GLU A 169 2.23 -17.72 -16.01
CA GLU A 169 3.34 -17.73 -16.97
C GLU A 169 4.71 -18.12 -16.38
N VAL A 170 5.01 -17.73 -15.14
CA VAL A 170 6.32 -17.98 -14.51
C VAL A 170 6.26 -19.09 -13.47
N LYS A 171 7.03 -20.16 -13.69
CA LYS A 171 7.13 -21.33 -12.80
C LYS A 171 8.58 -21.74 -12.57
N ASP A 172 8.86 -22.16 -11.34
CA ASP A 172 10.17 -22.62 -10.88
C ASP A 172 11.31 -21.67 -11.27
N LYS A 173 11.10 -20.35 -11.12
CA LYS A 173 12.13 -19.32 -11.34
C LYS A 173 12.59 -18.64 -10.04
N ARG A 174 13.73 -17.95 -10.11
CA ARG A 174 14.16 -16.97 -9.12
C ARG A 174 13.86 -15.57 -9.65
N ILE A 175 13.00 -14.84 -8.97
CA ILE A 175 12.42 -13.59 -9.44
C ILE A 175 12.99 -12.45 -8.60
N PHE A 176 13.70 -11.56 -9.26
CA PHE A 176 14.22 -10.31 -8.70
C PHE A 176 13.27 -9.20 -9.10
N ILE A 177 12.73 -8.45 -8.12
CA ILE A 177 11.78 -7.36 -8.41
C ILE A 177 12.24 -6.08 -7.72
N ASP A 178 12.38 -5.02 -8.50
CA ASP A 178 12.76 -3.71 -7.99
C ASP A 178 11.51 -2.89 -7.61
N GLU A 179 11.42 -2.50 -6.34
CA GLU A 179 10.35 -1.67 -5.77
C GLU A 179 8.90 -2.12 -6.15
N PRO A 180 8.53 -3.41 -5.95
CA PRO A 180 7.22 -3.93 -6.35
C PRO A 180 6.04 -3.29 -5.60
N CYS A 181 6.32 -2.64 -4.46
CA CYS A 181 5.33 -1.98 -3.63
C CYS A 181 4.90 -0.62 -4.19
N ASN A 182 5.63 -0.07 -5.16
CA ASN A 182 5.26 1.18 -5.80
C ASN A 182 3.88 1.04 -6.47
N TYR A 183 3.04 2.06 -6.30
CA TYR A 183 1.68 2.12 -6.87
C TYR A 183 0.66 1.12 -6.31
N LEU A 184 1.03 0.29 -5.32
CA LEU A 184 0.09 -0.61 -4.65
C LEU A 184 -0.53 0.08 -3.43
N SER A 185 -1.85 0.08 -3.34
CA SER A 185 -2.56 0.41 -2.09
C SER A 185 -2.21 -0.61 -1.00
N TYR A 186 -2.47 -0.28 0.27
CA TYR A 186 -2.25 -1.24 1.37
C TYR A 186 -3.01 -2.57 1.15
N PHE A 187 -4.26 -2.51 0.69
CA PHE A 187 -5.04 -3.72 0.39
C PHE A 187 -4.46 -4.51 -0.79
N SER A 188 -4.03 -3.81 -1.85
CA SER A 188 -3.35 -4.44 -3.00
C SER A 188 -2.03 -5.08 -2.58
N LEU A 189 -1.25 -4.44 -1.71
CA LEU A 189 -0.01 -4.97 -1.15
C LEU A 189 -0.24 -6.25 -0.33
N GLN A 190 -1.29 -6.31 0.49
CA GLN A 190 -1.65 -7.55 1.20
C GLN A 190 -1.91 -8.70 0.24
N ASN A 191 -2.62 -8.43 -0.85
CA ASN A 191 -2.95 -9.45 -1.83
C ASN A 191 -1.75 -9.82 -2.73
N PHE A 192 -0.87 -8.86 -3.02
CA PHE A 192 0.42 -9.12 -3.65
C PHE A 192 1.27 -10.07 -2.79
N VAL A 193 1.36 -9.87 -1.48
CA VAL A 193 2.07 -10.81 -0.59
C VAL A 193 1.45 -12.21 -0.62
N LYS A 194 0.12 -12.31 -0.61
CA LYS A 194 -0.56 -13.62 -0.77
C LYS A 194 -0.20 -14.28 -2.10
N LEU A 195 -0.11 -13.50 -3.18
CA LEU A 195 0.30 -13.99 -4.50
C LEU A 195 1.74 -14.50 -4.48
N LEU A 196 2.68 -13.78 -3.85
CA LEU A 196 4.06 -14.24 -3.67
C LEU A 196 4.12 -15.56 -2.88
N ILE A 197 3.37 -15.66 -1.78
CA ILE A 197 3.29 -16.87 -0.95
C ILE A 197 2.75 -18.05 -1.77
N VAL A 198 1.66 -17.86 -2.52
CA VAL A 198 1.06 -18.90 -3.35
C VAL A 198 1.99 -19.30 -4.48
N SER A 199 2.60 -18.34 -5.17
CA SER A 199 3.53 -18.58 -6.27
C SER A 199 4.77 -19.33 -5.78
N SER A 200 5.31 -18.99 -4.62
CA SER A 200 6.44 -19.72 -4.04
C SER A 200 6.05 -21.12 -3.54
N GLY A 201 4.92 -21.24 -2.85
CA GLY A 201 4.48 -22.53 -2.28
C GLY A 201 3.93 -23.52 -3.31
N ASN A 202 3.40 -23.04 -4.44
CA ASN A 202 2.77 -23.87 -5.47
C ASN A 202 3.63 -23.99 -6.75
N GLU A 203 4.03 -22.85 -7.32
CA GLU A 203 4.83 -22.78 -8.55
C GLU A 203 6.33 -22.85 -8.27
N LYS A 204 6.73 -22.98 -6.99
CA LYS A 204 8.11 -23.09 -6.51
C LYS A 204 8.96 -21.85 -6.78
N ASN A 205 8.38 -20.68 -7.06
CA ASN A 205 9.16 -19.47 -7.31
C ASN A 205 9.92 -18.98 -6.06
N GLU A 206 11.10 -18.42 -6.26
CA GLU A 206 11.92 -17.76 -5.22
C GLU A 206 11.91 -16.26 -5.46
N PHE A 207 11.84 -15.44 -4.40
CA PHE A 207 11.70 -13.99 -4.54
C PHE A 207 12.84 -13.23 -3.84
N CYS A 208 13.40 -12.24 -4.54
CA CYS A 208 14.31 -11.24 -3.99
C CYS A 208 13.81 -9.85 -4.40
N LEU A 209 13.39 -9.06 -3.42
CA LEU A 209 12.68 -7.80 -3.66
C LEU A 209 13.45 -6.63 -3.06
N THR A 210 13.50 -5.49 -3.71
CA THR A 210 13.88 -4.22 -3.04
C THR A 210 12.62 -3.49 -2.61
N THR A 211 12.68 -2.77 -1.50
CA THR A 211 11.57 -1.90 -1.09
C THR A 211 12.01 -0.87 -0.06
N ASN A 212 11.30 0.24 0.03
CA ASN A 212 11.33 1.15 1.20
C ASN A 212 10.07 1.01 2.09
N ASN A 213 9.10 0.19 1.67
CA ASN A 213 7.84 -0.04 2.36
C ASN A 213 8.04 -1.19 3.37
N LEU A 214 7.93 -0.90 4.67
CA LEU A 214 8.13 -1.91 5.72
C LEU A 214 6.96 -2.91 5.78
N ASP A 215 5.78 -2.48 5.34
CA ASP A 215 4.51 -3.20 5.48
C ASP A 215 4.56 -4.58 4.83
N ILE A 216 5.32 -4.75 3.75
CA ILE A 216 5.51 -6.07 3.11
C ILE A 216 6.10 -7.09 4.09
N ILE A 217 7.03 -6.68 4.96
CA ILE A 217 7.65 -7.53 5.98
C ILE A 217 6.58 -7.92 7.02
N ASP A 218 5.84 -6.94 7.54
CA ASP A 218 4.80 -7.20 8.54
C ASP A 218 3.69 -8.13 8.00
N ILE A 219 3.28 -7.94 6.74
CA ILE A 219 2.28 -8.79 6.10
C ILE A 219 2.80 -10.23 5.94
N LEU A 220 4.07 -10.43 5.58
CA LEU A 220 4.68 -11.77 5.52
C LEU A 220 4.69 -12.45 6.90
N GLU A 221 5.07 -11.72 7.95
CA GLU A 221 5.09 -12.25 9.31
C GLU A 221 3.70 -12.67 9.80
N ASN A 222 2.64 -11.96 9.39
CA ASN A 222 1.25 -12.33 9.68
C ASN A 222 0.86 -13.70 9.10
N TYR A 223 1.53 -14.14 8.04
CA TYR A 223 1.38 -15.48 7.47
C TYR A 223 2.42 -16.48 7.99
N SER A 224 3.17 -16.12 9.04
CA SER A 224 4.27 -16.90 9.61
C SER A 224 5.39 -17.17 8.60
N VAL A 225 5.60 -16.25 7.66
CA VAL A 225 6.77 -16.25 6.77
C VAL A 225 7.81 -15.33 7.37
N GLU A 226 9.01 -15.85 7.62
CA GLU A 226 10.14 -15.05 8.09
C GLU A 226 11.06 -14.70 6.90
N PRO A 227 11.02 -13.45 6.39
CA PRO A 227 11.87 -13.05 5.29
C PRO A 227 13.33 -12.91 5.72
N LYS A 228 14.26 -13.15 4.79
CA LYS A 228 15.66 -12.72 4.95
C LYS A 228 15.73 -11.23 4.68
N ILE A 229 16.00 -10.42 5.69
CA ILE A 229 16.07 -8.97 5.55
C ILE A 229 17.52 -8.52 5.37
N ILE A 230 17.78 -7.78 4.30
CA ILE A 230 19.05 -7.11 4.03
C ILE A 230 18.80 -5.61 4.09
N PHE A 231 19.37 -4.93 5.07
CA PHE A 231 19.31 -3.47 5.15
C PHE A 231 20.47 -2.85 4.38
N ASN A 232 20.13 -1.98 3.44
CA ASN A 232 21.08 -1.32 2.57
C ASN A 232 21.50 0.04 3.17
N TYR A 233 22.55 0.03 3.98
CA TYR A 233 23.15 1.23 4.58
C TYR A 233 23.94 2.06 3.54
N PRO A 234 24.15 3.37 3.80
CA PRO A 234 25.22 4.11 3.15
C PRO A 234 26.58 3.40 3.41
N GLY A 235 27.15 2.78 2.39
CA GLY A 235 28.46 2.13 2.44
C GLY A 235 28.44 0.63 2.12
N SER A 236 27.56 -0.17 2.75
CA SER A 236 27.47 -1.61 2.46
C SER A 236 26.14 -2.24 2.91
N PRO A 237 25.50 -3.11 2.09
CA PRO A 237 24.38 -3.93 2.51
C PRO A 237 24.74 -4.86 3.67
N LYS A 238 23.86 -4.98 4.66
CA LYS A 238 24.02 -5.89 5.81
C LYS A 238 22.76 -6.70 6.03
N LYS A 239 22.91 -8.01 6.27
CA LYS A 239 21.79 -8.82 6.77
C LYS A 239 21.46 -8.34 8.18
N ILE A 240 20.18 -8.10 8.44
CA ILE A 240 19.70 -7.65 9.75
C ILE A 240 18.81 -8.72 10.37
N SER A 241 18.78 -8.76 11.70
CA SER A 241 17.88 -9.63 12.45
C SER A 241 16.47 -9.04 12.52
N LYS A 242 15.50 -9.84 12.97
CA LYS A 242 14.16 -9.35 13.28
C LYS A 242 14.16 -8.23 14.33
N GLN A 243 15.06 -8.31 15.32
CA GLN A 243 15.18 -7.29 16.34
C GLN A 243 15.67 -5.96 15.74
N ASP A 244 16.69 -6.01 14.89
CA ASP A 244 17.18 -4.81 14.19
C ASP A 244 16.09 -4.20 13.28
N TYR A 245 15.27 -5.03 12.62
CA TYR A 245 14.10 -4.56 11.86
C TYR A 245 13.08 -3.83 12.75
N GLN A 246 12.78 -4.37 13.93
CA GLN A 246 11.88 -3.72 14.90
C GLN A 246 12.43 -2.36 15.34
N GLU A 247 13.75 -2.22 15.49
CA GLU A 247 14.39 -0.92 15.78
C GLU A 247 14.17 0.08 14.65
N VAL A 248 14.38 -0.33 13.39
CA VAL A 248 14.11 0.50 12.20
C VAL A 248 12.64 0.90 12.11
N PHE A 249 11.72 -0.03 12.38
CA PHE A 249 10.28 0.26 12.41
C PHE A 249 9.96 1.29 13.51
N CYS A 250 10.45 1.04 14.73
CA CYS A 250 10.23 1.95 15.85
C CYS A 250 10.79 3.34 15.58
N GLU A 251 11.94 3.46 14.91
CA GLU A 251 12.48 4.76 14.53
C GLU A 251 11.60 5.47 13.49
N ARG A 252 11.11 4.74 12.47
CA ARG A 252 10.23 5.31 11.42
C ARG A 252 8.94 5.90 11.99
N TYR A 253 8.38 5.28 13.01
CA TYR A 253 7.13 5.69 13.65
C TYR A 253 7.35 6.39 15.00
N GLU A 254 8.55 6.91 15.26
CA GLU A 254 8.93 7.69 16.45
C GLU A 254 8.64 6.99 17.81
N ILE A 255 8.58 5.66 17.82
CA ILE A 255 8.17 4.84 18.97
C ILE A 255 9.22 4.83 20.08
N GLY A 256 10.51 4.92 19.73
CA GLY A 256 11.63 4.83 20.69
C GLY A 256 12.11 6.14 21.32
N ARG A 257 11.50 7.29 20.98
CA ARG A 257 12.04 8.61 21.35
C ARG A 257 11.31 9.31 22.51
N VAL A 258 10.30 8.69 23.11
CA VAL A 258 9.38 9.41 24.00
C VAL A 258 9.09 8.67 25.30
N GLU A 259 9.25 9.37 26.43
CA GLU A 259 8.95 8.85 27.78
C GLU A 259 7.46 8.79 28.12
N ARG A 260 6.58 9.15 27.17
CA ARG A 260 5.12 9.25 27.31
C ARG A 260 4.43 8.09 26.60
N ASN A 261 3.16 7.81 26.95
CA ASN A 261 2.37 6.89 26.12
C ASN A 261 2.21 7.47 24.71
N ILE A 262 2.09 6.58 23.73
CA ILE A 262 2.00 6.96 22.32
C ILE A 262 0.57 6.70 21.85
N ILE A 263 -0.03 7.70 21.21
CA ILE A 263 -1.36 7.61 20.60
C ILE A 263 -1.21 7.82 19.10
N PHE A 264 -1.66 6.86 18.31
CA PHE A 264 -1.70 6.99 16.86
C PHE A 264 -3.10 7.41 16.39
N VAL A 265 -3.14 8.31 15.40
CA VAL A 265 -4.37 8.84 14.77
C VAL A 265 -4.19 8.95 13.25
N GLU A 266 -5.29 8.97 12.50
CA GLU A 266 -5.33 8.92 11.03
C GLU A 266 -5.07 10.26 10.33
N ASP A 267 -5.40 11.36 11.01
CA ASP A 267 -5.46 12.70 10.42
C ASP A 267 -4.70 13.74 11.26
N VAL A 268 -4.17 14.77 10.59
CA VAL A 268 -3.47 15.90 11.18
C VAL A 268 -4.36 16.69 12.14
N LEU A 269 -5.64 16.91 11.80
CA LEU A 269 -6.59 17.59 12.68
C LEU A 269 -6.91 16.73 13.90
N ALA A 270 -7.14 15.42 13.71
CA ALA A 270 -7.30 14.46 14.79
C ALA A 270 -6.11 14.49 15.75
N ARG A 271 -4.87 14.56 15.21
CA ARG A 271 -3.66 14.74 16.02
C ARG A 271 -3.71 16.00 16.85
N LYS A 272 -4.10 17.15 16.27
CA LYS A 272 -4.19 18.42 17.01
C LYS A 272 -5.22 18.35 18.13
N PHE A 273 -6.41 17.81 17.84
CA PHE A 273 -7.49 17.65 18.81
C PHE A 273 -7.09 16.73 19.99
N VAL A 274 -6.60 15.53 19.69
CA VAL A 274 -6.19 14.54 20.70
C VAL A 274 -5.00 15.06 21.51
N SER A 275 -4.03 15.75 20.87
CA SER A 275 -2.87 16.33 21.57
C SER A 275 -3.27 17.38 22.59
N LYS A 276 -4.32 18.19 22.32
CA LYS A 276 -4.82 19.19 23.27
C LYS A 276 -5.63 18.57 24.40
N LEU A 277 -6.40 17.53 24.14
CA LEU A 277 -7.18 16.83 25.16
C LEU A 277 -6.33 16.02 26.13
N PHE A 278 -5.26 15.41 25.62
CA PHE A 278 -4.40 14.48 26.35
C PHE A 278 -2.92 14.89 26.28
N PRO A 279 -2.55 16.08 26.80
CA PRO A 279 -1.23 16.70 26.62
C PRO A 279 -0.07 15.93 27.26
N GLU A 280 -0.37 14.98 28.16
CA GLU A 280 0.58 14.07 28.78
C GLU A 280 1.04 12.93 27.87
N ASN A 281 0.37 12.70 26.74
CA ASN A 281 0.72 11.67 25.77
C ASN A 281 1.47 12.26 24.57
N HIS A 282 2.07 11.39 23.77
CA HIS A 282 2.68 11.74 22.49
C HIS A 282 1.79 11.26 21.36
N VAL A 283 1.24 12.19 20.58
CA VAL A 283 0.29 11.88 19.51
C VAL A 283 0.97 11.92 18.16
N ILE A 284 0.96 10.79 17.47
CA ILE A 284 1.58 10.60 16.16
C ILE A 284 0.47 10.49 15.12
N HIS A 285 0.58 11.32 14.09
CA HIS A 285 -0.25 11.23 12.90
C HIS A 285 0.33 10.17 11.96
N LEU A 286 -0.52 9.27 11.48
CA LEU A 286 -0.20 8.31 10.44
C LEU A 286 -1.02 8.65 9.21
N ASP A 287 -0.39 8.68 8.02
CA ASP A 287 -1.06 9.06 6.77
C ASP A 287 -2.11 8.00 6.34
N GLY A 288 -3.31 8.07 6.92
CA GLY A 288 -4.49 7.27 6.58
C GLY A 288 -4.61 5.88 7.21
N GLU A 289 -5.77 5.24 6.97
CA GLU A 289 -6.19 3.95 7.54
C GLU A 289 -5.19 2.80 7.31
N GLY A 290 -4.53 2.76 6.14
CA GLY A 290 -3.55 1.73 5.82
C GLY A 290 -2.39 1.74 6.81
N SER A 291 -1.82 2.92 7.05
CA SER A 291 -0.74 3.16 8.01
C SER A 291 -1.16 2.80 9.44
N LEU A 292 -2.39 3.14 9.82
CA LEU A 292 -2.96 2.73 11.11
C LEU A 292 -3.07 1.21 11.25
N ALA A 293 -3.57 0.52 10.24
CA ALA A 293 -3.72 -0.93 10.26
C ALA A 293 -2.36 -1.64 10.40
N ILE A 294 -1.29 -1.05 9.85
CA ILE A 294 0.09 -1.53 10.00
C ILE A 294 0.55 -1.40 11.44
N VAL A 295 0.43 -0.20 12.01
CA VAL A 295 0.81 0.05 13.40
C VAL A 295 -0.02 -0.78 14.38
N GLU A 296 -1.33 -0.94 14.15
CA GLU A 296 -2.20 -1.82 14.93
C GLU A 296 -1.67 -3.26 14.93
N LYS A 297 -1.29 -3.77 13.75
CA LYS A 297 -0.74 -5.12 13.61
C LYS A 297 0.62 -5.25 14.29
N PHE A 298 1.49 -4.25 14.16
CA PHE A 298 2.78 -4.23 14.84
C PHE A 298 2.62 -4.25 16.37
N ILE A 299 1.73 -3.41 16.92
CA ILE A 299 1.38 -3.40 18.34
C ILE A 299 0.91 -4.79 18.79
N ASN A 300 0.04 -5.43 18.01
CA ASN A 300 -0.48 -6.76 18.30
C ASN A 300 0.58 -7.87 18.19
N LEU A 301 1.48 -7.78 17.20
CA LEU A 301 2.51 -8.77 16.92
C LEU A 301 3.60 -8.77 17.99
N ILE A 302 3.98 -7.59 18.46
CA ILE A 302 4.95 -7.47 19.54
C ILE A 302 4.30 -7.84 20.87
N GLY A 303 3.03 -7.46 21.05
CA GLY A 303 2.26 -7.74 22.25
C GLY A 303 2.87 -7.13 23.52
N PRO A 304 2.13 -7.03 24.63
CA PRO A 304 2.61 -6.42 25.89
C PRO A 304 3.75 -7.20 26.59
N ARG A 305 4.27 -8.27 25.99
CA ARG A 305 5.22 -9.20 26.61
C ARG A 305 6.50 -9.45 25.80
N SER A 306 6.73 -8.78 24.67
CA SER A 306 8.01 -8.95 23.98
C SER A 306 9.16 -8.48 24.88
N ASP A 307 10.27 -9.20 24.81
CA ASP A 307 11.51 -8.79 25.47
C ASP A 307 11.98 -7.43 24.91
N TYR A 308 11.63 -7.10 23.66
CA TYR A 308 11.88 -5.80 23.06
C TYR A 308 11.16 -4.65 23.82
N ILE A 309 9.87 -4.76 24.11
CA ILE A 309 9.11 -3.76 24.89
C ILE A 309 9.63 -3.66 26.33
N ARG A 310 9.98 -4.80 26.95
CA ARG A 310 10.53 -4.81 28.32
C ARG A 310 11.91 -4.19 28.40
N ASN A 311 12.78 -4.47 27.43
CA ASN A 311 14.15 -3.99 27.40
C ASN A 311 14.23 -2.51 26.98
N GLN A 312 13.31 -2.03 26.14
CA GLN A 312 13.24 -0.63 25.67
C GLN A 312 12.34 0.26 26.55
N GLN A 313 11.71 -0.27 27.61
CA GLN A 313 10.73 0.45 28.45
C GLN A 313 9.61 1.15 27.66
N LEU A 314 9.20 0.57 26.53
CA LEU A 314 8.20 1.18 25.66
C LEU A 314 6.88 1.38 26.42
N LYS A 315 6.44 2.65 26.48
CA LYS A 315 5.17 3.05 27.10
C LYS A 315 4.00 2.52 26.28
N LYS A 316 2.79 2.58 26.84
CA LYS A 316 1.60 2.00 26.20
C LYS A 316 1.36 2.65 24.84
N MET A 317 1.25 1.84 23.80
CA MET A 317 0.86 2.26 22.46
C MET A 317 -0.65 2.06 22.29
N LYS A 318 -1.34 3.10 21.85
CA LYS A 318 -2.81 3.14 21.73
C LYS A 318 -3.19 3.75 20.39
N ILE A 319 -4.35 3.38 19.88
CA ILE A 319 -4.87 3.87 18.60
C ILE A 319 -6.22 4.52 18.87
N ILE A 320 -6.44 5.70 18.30
CA ILE A 320 -7.75 6.33 18.21
C ILE A 320 -8.09 6.46 16.72
N TYR A 321 -9.16 5.79 16.31
CA TYR A 321 -9.62 5.79 14.91
C TYR A 321 -10.51 6.99 14.61
N ASP A 322 -10.62 7.32 13.34
CA ASP A 322 -11.68 8.20 12.86
C ASP A 322 -13.06 7.50 12.98
N GLY A 323 -14.13 8.29 13.06
CA GLY A 323 -15.47 7.81 13.40
C GLY A 323 -16.15 6.95 12.33
N ASN A 324 -15.61 6.91 11.11
CA ASN A 324 -16.14 6.09 10.00
C ASN A 324 -15.89 4.58 10.15
N ASN A 325 -15.03 4.18 11.07
CA ASN A 325 -14.71 2.77 11.31
C ASN A 325 -15.79 2.11 12.20
N GLY A 326 -16.89 1.69 11.57
CA GLY A 326 -18.16 1.26 12.20
C GLY A 326 -18.10 0.20 13.31
N ASP A 327 -16.98 -0.51 13.47
CA ASP A 327 -16.82 -1.60 14.45
C ASP A 327 -15.78 -1.32 15.55
N LYS A 328 -15.13 -0.15 15.57
CA LYS A 328 -14.03 0.15 16.53
C LYS A 328 -14.52 0.92 17.76
N GLU A 329 -14.23 0.41 18.95
CA GLU A 329 -14.64 1.03 20.24
C GLU A 329 -13.87 2.31 20.61
N ASN A 330 -12.63 2.47 20.13
CA ASN A 330 -11.74 3.58 20.50
C ASN A 330 -11.62 4.56 19.33
N ARG A 331 -12.69 5.31 19.08
CA ARG A 331 -12.80 6.24 17.95
C ARG A 331 -13.04 7.67 18.42
N LEU A 332 -12.83 8.63 17.53
CA LEU A 332 -13.26 10.01 17.74
C LEU A 332 -14.79 10.08 17.97
N PRO A 333 -15.30 11.13 18.64
CA PRO A 333 -16.73 11.26 18.93
C PRO A 333 -17.54 11.70 17.69
N PHE A 334 -16.88 11.83 16.55
CA PHE A 334 -17.41 12.27 15.27
C PHE A 334 -16.69 11.50 14.15
N GLU A 335 -17.28 11.52 12.95
CA GLU A 335 -16.77 10.86 11.75
C GLU A 335 -15.34 11.32 11.42
N ASP A 336 -15.19 12.64 11.24
CA ASP A 336 -13.92 13.33 11.13
C ASP A 336 -14.15 14.80 11.54
N ILE A 337 -13.07 15.52 11.82
CA ILE A 337 -13.15 16.91 12.32
C ILE A 337 -13.77 17.85 11.28
N GLU A 338 -13.43 17.67 10.00
CA GLU A 338 -13.88 18.58 8.94
C GLU A 338 -15.39 18.47 8.72
N SER A 339 -15.91 17.24 8.61
CA SER A 339 -17.33 16.94 8.50
C SER A 339 -18.09 17.48 9.70
N TYR A 340 -17.59 17.23 10.92
CA TYR A 340 -18.23 17.73 12.13
C TYR A 340 -18.32 19.25 12.15
N LEU A 341 -17.24 19.94 11.81
CA LEU A 341 -17.20 21.40 11.79
C LEU A 341 -18.10 21.98 10.69
N ASN A 342 -18.10 21.39 9.49
CA ASN A 342 -19.00 21.81 8.42
C ASN A 342 -20.48 21.64 8.79
N SER A 343 -20.85 20.60 9.53
CA SER A 343 -22.24 20.41 9.99
C SER A 343 -22.63 21.24 11.22
N ASN A 344 -21.67 21.78 11.96
CA ASN A 344 -21.91 22.48 13.23
C ASN A 344 -21.44 23.93 13.23
N PHE A 345 -21.37 24.56 12.06
CA PHE A 345 -20.69 25.85 11.89
C PHE A 345 -21.30 27.03 12.64
N GLU A 346 -22.59 26.96 12.93
CA GLU A 346 -23.28 27.97 13.71
C GLU A 346 -22.86 27.98 15.18
N ASN A 347 -22.30 26.87 15.68
CA ASN A 347 -21.97 26.71 17.10
C ASN A 347 -20.61 27.29 17.49
N PHE A 348 -19.77 27.66 16.52
CA PHE A 348 -18.41 28.14 16.79
C PHE A 348 -18.17 29.60 16.41
N VAL A 349 -19.21 30.31 15.93
CA VAL A 349 -19.17 31.74 15.64
C VAL A 349 -19.87 32.48 16.77
N ASP A 350 -19.18 33.46 17.37
CA ASP A 350 -19.79 34.35 18.34
C ASP A 350 -20.73 35.33 17.62
N GLY A 351 -22.04 35.04 17.66
CA GLY A 351 -23.08 35.92 17.15
C GLY A 351 -23.81 35.41 15.90
N PRO A 352 -24.83 36.16 15.43
CA PRO A 352 -25.68 35.71 14.33
C PRO A 352 -24.93 35.73 12.99
N ILE A 353 -24.93 34.59 12.30
CA ILE A 353 -24.42 34.45 10.95
C ILE A 353 -25.50 34.92 9.96
N SER A 354 -25.14 35.84 9.05
CA SER A 354 -26.09 36.31 8.03
C SER A 354 -26.52 35.18 7.08
N GLU A 355 -27.77 35.21 6.62
CA GLU A 355 -28.32 34.25 5.63
C GLU A 355 -27.44 34.12 4.38
N SER A 356 -26.84 35.21 3.92
CA SER A 356 -25.95 35.18 2.75
C SER A 356 -24.66 34.38 2.97
N ILE A 357 -24.17 34.33 4.22
CA ILE A 357 -23.00 33.53 4.59
C ILE A 357 -23.41 32.08 4.76
N LYS A 358 -24.55 31.80 5.40
CA LYS A 358 -25.10 30.44 5.54
C LYS A 358 -25.28 29.76 4.18
N TYR A 359 -25.92 30.46 3.24
CA TYR A 359 -26.10 29.97 1.89
C TYR A 359 -24.77 29.63 1.19
N LYS A 360 -23.74 30.47 1.36
CA LYS A 360 -22.40 30.20 0.79
C LYS A 360 -21.72 28.98 1.41
N ILE A 361 -21.91 28.77 2.71
CA ILE A 361 -21.36 27.62 3.44
C ILE A 361 -22.03 26.34 2.94
N GLU A 362 -23.35 26.31 2.86
CA GLU A 362 -24.11 25.18 2.30
C GLU A 362 -23.71 24.88 0.86
N LEU A 363 -23.53 25.92 0.05
CA LEU A 363 -23.07 25.78 -1.33
C LEU A 363 -21.67 25.15 -1.40
N ASN A 364 -20.73 25.59 -0.56
CA ASN A 364 -19.40 25.00 -0.48
C ASN A 364 -19.44 23.52 -0.08
N ILE A 365 -20.25 23.16 0.92
CA ILE A 365 -20.40 21.79 1.41
C ILE A 365 -20.93 20.86 0.30
N ASN A 366 -21.87 21.35 -0.51
CA ASN A 366 -22.51 20.55 -1.55
C ASN A 366 -21.70 20.45 -2.86
N GLN A 367 -20.77 21.38 -3.12
CA GLN A 367 -20.10 21.51 -4.43
C GLN A 367 -18.60 21.23 -4.41
N LEU A 368 -17.97 21.20 -3.23
CA LEU A 368 -16.53 21.05 -3.10
C LEU A 368 -16.17 19.77 -2.37
N GLU A 369 -14.96 19.28 -2.63
CA GLU A 369 -14.34 18.27 -1.78
C GLU A 369 -14.29 18.75 -0.32
N LYS A 370 -14.44 17.80 0.61
CA LYS A 370 -14.61 18.07 2.06
C LYS A 370 -13.57 19.05 2.61
N HIS A 371 -12.30 18.81 2.31
CA HIS A 371 -11.18 19.64 2.77
C HIS A 371 -11.23 21.08 2.23
N ASP A 372 -11.64 21.24 0.98
CA ASP A 372 -11.77 22.54 0.34
C ASP A 372 -12.97 23.32 0.87
N ALA A 373 -14.10 22.64 1.08
CA ALA A 373 -15.27 23.21 1.73
C ALA A 373 -14.90 23.72 3.13
N TYR A 374 -14.25 22.88 3.94
CA TYR A 374 -13.77 23.23 5.28
C TYR A 374 -12.91 24.51 5.26
N ARG A 375 -11.85 24.54 4.45
CA ARG A 375 -10.94 25.70 4.37
C ARG A 375 -11.63 26.98 3.90
N LYS A 376 -12.56 26.89 2.95
CA LYS A 376 -13.32 28.07 2.48
C LYS A 376 -14.30 28.56 3.54
N ASN A 377 -14.96 27.65 4.25
CA ASN A 377 -15.92 27.99 5.30
C ASN A 377 -15.23 28.68 6.48
N LEU A 378 -14.06 28.21 6.90
CA LEU A 378 -13.25 28.91 7.91
C LEU A 378 -12.94 30.36 7.53
N LYS A 379 -12.55 30.59 6.26
CA LYS A 379 -12.29 31.95 5.75
C LYS A 379 -13.54 32.81 5.74
N LEU A 380 -14.68 32.27 5.32
CA LEU A 380 -15.96 32.99 5.29
C LEU A 380 -16.40 33.42 6.70
N LEU A 381 -16.13 32.57 7.69
CA LEU A 381 -16.48 32.80 9.09
C LEU A 381 -15.43 33.60 9.85
N ASN A 382 -14.28 33.89 9.21
CA ASN A 382 -13.13 34.54 9.84
C ASN A 382 -12.65 33.82 11.12
N ILE A 383 -12.63 32.49 11.06
CA ILE A 383 -12.23 31.62 12.17
C ILE A 383 -10.97 30.85 11.76
N THR A 384 -10.05 30.70 12.71
CA THR A 384 -8.84 29.90 12.55
C THR A 384 -9.10 28.44 12.91
N GLU A 385 -8.33 27.53 12.31
CA GLU A 385 -8.35 26.10 12.65
C GLU A 385 -8.13 25.88 14.16
N GLU A 386 -7.24 26.64 14.77
CA GLU A 386 -6.92 26.55 16.21
C GLU A 386 -8.15 26.83 17.09
N GLN A 387 -8.93 27.86 16.75
CA GLN A 387 -10.17 28.18 17.45
C GLN A 387 -11.23 27.08 17.32
N CYS A 388 -11.33 26.45 16.14
CA CYS A 388 -12.21 25.29 15.97
C CYS A 388 -11.77 24.12 16.86
N ILE A 389 -10.46 23.84 16.91
CA ILE A 389 -9.94 22.77 17.78
C ILE A 389 -10.19 23.10 19.25
N ASP A 390 -9.99 24.34 19.70
CA ASP A 390 -10.28 24.77 21.08
C ASP A 390 -11.76 24.58 21.45
N TYR A 391 -12.66 24.93 20.54
CA TYR A 391 -14.08 24.68 20.72
C TYR A 391 -14.36 23.17 20.90
N LEU A 392 -13.81 22.32 20.03
CA LEU A 392 -13.99 20.87 20.14
C LEU A 392 -13.43 20.34 21.47
N VAL A 393 -12.24 20.78 21.88
CA VAL A 393 -11.66 20.42 23.18
C VAL A 393 -12.61 20.80 24.31
N SER A 394 -13.10 22.04 24.34
CA SER A 394 -14.03 22.52 25.37
C SER A 394 -15.33 21.70 25.42
N LYS A 395 -15.82 21.26 24.25
CA LYS A 395 -17.06 20.50 24.12
C LYS A 395 -16.93 19.07 24.62
N PHE A 396 -15.78 18.44 24.42
CA PHE A 396 -15.60 17.01 24.66
C PHE A 396 -14.79 16.67 25.91
N LYS A 397 -14.05 17.61 26.51
CA LYS A 397 -13.13 17.37 27.64
C LYS A 397 -13.76 16.77 28.89
N ASP A 398 -15.05 17.00 29.13
CA ASP A 398 -15.75 16.52 30.34
C ASP A 398 -16.93 15.60 29.99
N GLY A 399 -16.97 15.05 28.77
CA GLY A 399 -18.04 14.16 28.31
C GLY A 399 -17.77 12.68 28.55
N GLU A 400 -18.81 11.85 28.43
CA GLU A 400 -18.71 10.37 28.54
C GLU A 400 -17.65 9.77 27.61
N TRP A 401 -17.51 10.35 26.41
CA TRP A 401 -16.49 9.94 25.45
C TRP A 401 -15.07 10.15 25.99
N TYR A 402 -14.79 11.30 26.62
CA TYR A 402 -13.47 11.58 27.19
C TYR A 402 -13.14 10.64 28.34
N GLU A 403 -14.12 10.33 29.19
CA GLU A 403 -13.93 9.34 30.27
C GLU A 403 -13.64 7.93 29.73
N HIS A 404 -14.32 7.54 28.65
CA HIS A 404 -14.08 6.26 27.97
C HIS A 404 -12.67 6.18 27.40
N ILE A 405 -12.26 7.18 26.61
CA ILE A 405 -10.91 7.24 26.02
C ILE A 405 -9.85 7.34 27.12
N SER A 406 -10.07 8.15 28.16
CA SER A 406 -9.16 8.23 29.32
C SER A 406 -8.94 6.85 29.95
N ARG A 407 -10.00 6.09 30.21
CA ARG A 407 -9.89 4.71 30.73
C ARG A 407 -9.11 3.80 29.78
N TYR A 408 -9.37 3.89 28.48
CA TYR A 408 -8.64 3.12 27.48
C TYR A 408 -7.13 3.46 27.45
N LEU A 409 -6.76 4.73 27.53
CA LEU A 409 -5.37 5.17 27.55
C LEU A 409 -4.62 4.72 28.82
N HIS A 410 -5.32 4.62 29.96
CA HIS A 410 -4.73 4.19 31.24
C HIS A 410 -4.72 2.66 31.42
N SER A 411 -5.57 1.91 30.69
CA SER A 411 -5.59 0.44 30.65
C SER A 411 -4.34 -0.15 30.01
#